data_AF-A0A937VMY1-F1
#
_entry.id   AF-A0A937VMY1-F1
#
_cell.length_a   1.000
_cell.length_b   1.000
_cell.length_c   1.000
_cell.angle_alpha   90.00
_cell.angle_beta   90.00
_cell.angle_gamma   90.00
#
_symmetry.space_group_name_H-M   'P 1'
#
loop_
_entity.id
_entity.type
_entity.pdbx_description
1 polymer ?
#
loop_
_entity_poly.entity_id
_entity_poly.type
_entity_poly.pdbx_seq_one_letter_code
_entity_poly.pdbx_strand_id
1 'polypeptide(L)' 'NPGLASAGTGDVLAGAIAGLVAQGMPLFDAAACGVYLHGQAGEMVRQEMGDAGMLASDLLPLLPRVIMSLKRG' A
#
# COMPACT_ATOMS: atom_id res chain seq x y z
N ASN A 1 -8.10 -0.99 8.18
CA ASN A 1 -9.21 -0.26 7.54
C ASN A 1 -10.14 -1.28 6.88
N PRO A 2 -11.46 -1.28 7.14
CA PRO A 2 -12.44 -2.14 6.44
C PRO A 2 -12.32 -2.13 4.91
N GLY A 3 -11.96 -0.99 4.30
CA GLY A 3 -11.79 -0.88 2.85
C GLY A 3 -10.67 -1.75 2.27
N LEU A 4 -9.67 -2.12 3.08
CA LEU A 4 -8.60 -3.05 2.68
C LEU A 4 -9.05 -4.52 2.70
N ALA A 5 -10.20 -4.83 3.29
CA ALA A 5 -10.78 -6.19 3.28
C ALA A 5 -11.57 -6.48 1.98
N SER A 6 -11.22 -5.79 0.89
CA SER A 6 -11.81 -5.95 -0.44
C SER A 6 -10.97 -6.89 -1.30
N ALA A 7 -11.60 -7.58 -2.26
CA ALA A 7 -10.89 -8.50 -3.15
C ALA A 7 -9.74 -7.80 -3.90
N GLY A 8 -8.58 -8.46 -4.00
CA GLY A 8 -7.41 -7.99 -4.76
C GLY A 8 -6.46 -7.03 -4.01
N THR A 9 -6.83 -6.51 -2.84
CA THR A 9 -5.92 -5.65 -2.04
C THR A 9 -4.69 -6.45 -1.57
N GLY A 10 -4.86 -7.74 -1.27
CA GLY A 10 -3.76 -8.66 -0.95
C GLY A 10 -2.74 -8.81 -2.09
N ASP A 11 -3.19 -8.81 -3.34
CA ASP A 11 -2.29 -8.88 -4.50
C ASP A 11 -1.46 -7.59 -4.63
N VAL A 12 -2.07 -6.44 -4.34
CA VAL A 12 -1.37 -5.14 -4.29
C VAL A 12 -0.30 -5.14 -3.19
N LEU A 13 -0.63 -5.65 -2.00
CA LEU A 13 0.33 -5.80 -0.90
C LEU A 13 1.48 -6.74 -1.28
N ALA A 14 1.18 -7.91 -1.85
CA ALA A 14 2.18 -8.87 -2.29
C ALA A 14 3.12 -8.27 -3.36
N GLY A 15 2.56 -7.55 -4.34
CA GLY A 15 3.33 -6.84 -5.36
C GLY A 15 4.24 -5.75 -4.80
N ALA A 16 3.76 -4.98 -3.81
CA ALA A 16 4.57 -3.97 -3.13
C ALA A 16 5.76 -4.61 -2.39
N ILE A 17 5.51 -5.68 -1.62
CA ILE A 17 6.57 -6.42 -0.92
C ILE A 17 7.58 -7.00 -1.92
N ALA A 18 7.10 -7.65 -2.98
CA ALA A 18 7.96 -8.23 -4.01
C ALA A 18 8.82 -7.16 -4.70
N GLY A 19 8.24 -5.99 -5.00
CA GLY A 19 8.97 -4.87 -5.58
C GLY A 19 10.05 -4.29 -4.66
N LEU A 20 9.83 -4.27 -3.35
CA LEU A 20 10.84 -3.85 -2.36
C LEU A 20 11.97 -4.89 -2.24
N VAL A 21 11.63 -6.18 -2.20
CA VAL A 21 12.62 -7.27 -2.21
C VAL A 21 13.46 -7.21 -3.49
N ALA A 22 12.84 -6.98 -4.65
CA ALA A 22 13.53 -6.84 -5.93
C ALA A 22 14.49 -5.64 -5.97
N GLN A 23 14.28 -4.63 -5.14
CA GLN A 23 15.17 -3.48 -4.94
C GLN A 23 16.31 -3.76 -3.93
N GLY A 24 16.40 -4.98 -3.38
CA GLY A 24 17.45 -5.39 -2.45
C GLY A 24 17.11 -5.20 -0.98
N MET A 25 15.86 -4.90 -0.63
CA MET A 25 15.43 -4.79 0.76
C MET A 25 15.37 -6.18 1.44
N PRO A 26 15.88 -6.35 2.68
CA PRO A 26 15.75 -7.60 3.42
C PRO A 26 14.29 -8.03 3.58
N LEU A 27 14.02 -9.34 3.62
CA LEU A 27 12.65 -9.88 3.59
C LEU A 27 11.74 -9.33 4.70
N PHE A 28 12.25 -9.24 5.92
CA PHE A 28 11.48 -8.73 7.06
C PHE A 28 11.17 -7.23 6.88
N ASP A 29 12.16 -6.45 6.47
CA ASP A 29 12.01 -5.01 6.24
C ASP A 29 11.06 -4.73 5.07
N ALA A 30 11.14 -5.52 3.99
CA ALA A 30 10.24 -5.43 2.85
C ALA A 30 8.79 -5.75 3.23
N ALA A 31 8.58 -6.77 4.06
CA ALA A 31 7.26 -7.11 4.56
C ALA A 31 6.70 -5.99 5.45
N ALA A 32 7.49 -5.50 6.41
CA ALA A 32 7.09 -4.42 7.31
C ALA A 32 6.79 -3.12 6.54
N CYS A 33 7.68 -2.73 5.62
CA CYS A 33 7.51 -1.55 4.79
C CYS A 33 6.31 -1.71 3.84
N GLY A 34 6.14 -2.85 3.19
CA GLY A 34 5.00 -3.13 2.31
C GLY A 34 3.66 -3.01 3.03
N VAL A 35 3.54 -3.57 4.24
CA VAL A 35 2.33 -3.44 5.08
C VAL A 35 2.08 -1.98 5.47
N TYR A 36 3.12 -1.25 5.85
CA TYR A 36 3.00 0.18 6.19
C TYR A 36 2.53 1.01 4.99
N LEU A 37 3.17 0.84 3.82
CA LEU A 37 2.81 1.54 2.59
C LEU A 37 1.37 1.23 2.17
N HIS A 38 0.97 -0.04 2.23
CA HIS A 38 -0.37 -0.49 1.90
C HIS A 38 -1.43 0.09 2.85
N GLY A 39 -1.14 0.12 4.16
CA GLY A 39 -2.02 0.73 5.16
C GLY A 39 -2.20 2.24 4.95
N GLN A 40 -1.10 2.96 4.70
CA GLN A 40 -1.14 4.41 4.45
C GLN A 40 -1.85 4.75 3.13
N ALA A 41 -1.62 3.98 2.07
CA ALA A 41 -2.37 4.13 0.82
C ALA A 41 -3.87 3.91 1.05
N GLY A 42 -4.24 2.87 1.79
CA GLY A 42 -5.64 2.61 2.14
C GLY A 42 -6.28 3.72 2.99
N GLU A 43 -5.52 4.36 3.88
CA GLU A 43 -6.02 5.50 4.64
C GLU A 43 -6.24 6.74 3.75
N MET A 44 -5.34 7.00 2.81
CA MET A 44 -5.52 8.09 1.84
C MET A 44 -6.75 7.87 0.95
N VAL A 45 -6.97 6.65 0.43
CA VAL A 45 -8.21 6.34 -0.32
C VAL A 45 -9.44 6.55 0.55
N ARG A 46 -9.41 6.12 1.83
CA ARG A 46 -10.52 6.29 2.77
C ARG A 46 -10.86 7.76 3.00
N GLN A 47 -9.87 8.64 3.06
CA GLN A 47 -10.07 10.08 3.22
C GLN A 47 -10.75 10.70 2.00
N GLU A 48 -10.55 10.15 0.80
CA GLU A 48 -11.17 10.62 -0.44
C GLU A 48 -12.56 10.03 -0.67
N MET A 49 -12.76 8.74 -0.39
CA MET A 49 -13.96 7.98 -0.77
C MET A 49 -14.87 7.59 0.40
N GLY A 50 -14.42 7.75 1.64
CA GLY A 50 -15.10 7.26 2.84
C GLY A 50 -14.79 5.81 3.17
N ASP A 51 -15.60 5.19 4.03
CA ASP A 51 -15.30 3.89 4.64
C ASP A 51 -15.72 2.67 3.78
N ALA A 52 -16.29 2.90 2.59
CA ALA A 52 -16.78 1.85 1.70
C ALA A 52 -16.51 2.16 0.22
N GLY A 53 -16.48 1.12 -0.61
CA GLY A 53 -16.35 1.26 -2.08
C GLY A 53 -14.92 1.30 -2.63
N MET A 54 -13.91 1.11 -1.77
CA MET A 54 -12.51 1.01 -2.19
C MET A 54 -12.28 -0.25 -3.05
N LEU A 55 -11.62 -0.06 -4.19
CA LEU A 55 -11.10 -1.12 -5.04
C LEU A 55 -9.58 -1.25 -4.87
N ALA A 56 -9.05 -2.43 -5.17
CA ALA A 56 -7.60 -2.65 -5.16
C ALA A 56 -6.85 -1.71 -6.13
N SER A 57 -7.48 -1.35 -7.26
CA SER A 57 -6.94 -0.41 -8.25
C SER A 57 -6.72 0.99 -7.68
N ASP A 58 -7.48 1.39 -6.66
CA ASP A 58 -7.39 2.72 -6.06
C ASP A 58 -6.11 2.88 -5.21
N LEU A 59 -5.54 1.76 -4.75
CA LEU A 59 -4.30 1.74 -3.98
C LEU A 59 -3.06 1.96 -4.85
N LEU A 60 -3.07 1.48 -6.09
CA LEU A 60 -1.89 1.47 -6.97
C LEU A 60 -1.31 2.87 -7.23
N PRO A 61 -2.10 3.92 -7.53
CA PRO A 61 -1.58 5.27 -7.70
C PRO A 61 -1.06 5.91 -6.41
N LEU A 62 -1.52 5.44 -5.25
CA LEU A 62 -1.17 6.03 -3.96
C LEU A 62 0.10 5.44 -3.36
N LEU A 63 0.42 4.16 -3.63
CA LEU A 63 1.70 3.56 -3.20
C LEU A 63 2.94 4.42 -3.54
N PRO A 64 3.17 4.86 -4.80
CA PRO A 64 4.31 5.72 -5.11
C PRO A 64 4.24 7.10 -4.46
N ARG A 65 3.03 7.63 -4.17
CA ARG A 65 2.87 8.89 -3.43
C ARG A 65 3.31 8.74 -1.98
N VAL A 66 2.91 7.66 -1.30
CA VAL A 66 3.35 7.36 0.07
C VAL A 66 4.88 7.18 0.13
N ILE A 67 5.45 6.45 -0.84
CA ILE A 67 6.91 6.29 -0.93
C ILE A 67 7.59 7.66 -1.12
N MET A 68 7.06 8.52 -2.00
CA MET A 68 7.58 9.87 -2.22
C MET A 68 7.53 10.72 -0.95
N SER A 69 6.43 10.66 -0.18
CA SER A 69 6.33 11.41 1.08
C SER A 69 7.35 10.95 2.11
N LEU A 70 7.62 9.65 2.21
CA LEU A 70 8.63 9.11 3.12
C LEU A 70 10.06 9.50 2.76
N LYS A 71 10.36 9.68 1.47
CA LYS A 71 11.69 10.13 1.01
C LYS A 71 11.94 11.63 1.20
N ARG A 72 10.88 12.41 1.47
CA ARG A 72 10.95 13.88 1.62
C ARG A 72 10.97 14.34 3.08
N GLY A 73 10.64 13.47 4.03
CA GLY A 73 10.84 13.68 5.47
C GLY A 73 12.23 13.22 5.88
#